data_AF-A0A3B8PWV2-F1
#
_entry.id   AF-A0A3B8PWV2-F1
#
_cell.length_a   1.000
_cell.length_b   1.000
_cell.length_c   1.000
_cell.angle_alpha   90.00
_cell.angle_beta   90.00
_cell.angle_gamma   90.00
#
_symmetry.space_group_name_H-M   'P 1'
#
loop_
_entity.id
_entity.type
_entity.pdbx_description
1 polymer ?
#
loop_
_entity_poly.entity_id
_entity_poly.type
_entity_poly.pdbx_seq_one_letter_code
_entity_poly.pdbx_strand_id
1 'polypeptide(L)'
;MSESTTPETTPVEAPSPTGPESGRNGSTAARWVLLTVVVVVAIAVTVATGIRSGSSRNRPDGTVEVPSGPAGIQGQVTTAGRFEVTAKLIELPGAFLPDDGLYNYAFVLKYEVLHVHRGGDHVGKVIHVAHYNPRKARSKVGDEFYPDLGGTVDRFRAGDVHRLAMEEPWDEHYIGPLVDRYHETTGKRLYWAIWSNSAGKER
;
A
#
# COMPACT_ATOMS: atom_id res chain seq x y z
N MET A 1 44.87 -53.65 -20.42
CA MET A 1 43.93 -54.08 -21.47
C MET A 1 42.84 -54.90 -20.80
N SER A 2 41.63 -54.80 -21.35
CA SER A 2 40.35 -55.45 -20.98
C SER A 2 39.29 -54.50 -20.43
N GLU A 3 38.11 -54.65 -21.00
CA GLU A 3 37.10 -53.64 -21.34
C GLU A 3 35.90 -53.59 -20.38
N SER A 4 35.09 -52.54 -20.59
CA SER A 4 33.80 -52.23 -19.99
C SER A 4 32.76 -53.36 -20.01
N THR A 5 31.85 -53.35 -19.03
CA THR A 5 30.46 -53.78 -19.25
C THR A 5 29.51 -52.97 -18.35
N THR A 6 28.57 -52.27 -18.98
CA THR A 6 27.43 -51.55 -18.38
C THR A 6 26.29 -52.54 -18.12
N PRO A 7 25.54 -52.47 -17.01
CA PRO A 7 24.29 -53.22 -16.87
C PRO A 7 23.08 -52.45 -17.41
N GLU A 8 22.22 -53.23 -18.05
CA GLU A 8 21.03 -52.91 -18.84
C GLU A 8 19.81 -52.53 -17.96
N THR A 9 18.92 -51.69 -18.50
CA THR A 9 17.71 -51.16 -17.85
C THR A 9 16.50 -52.05 -18.18
N THR A 10 15.81 -52.55 -17.16
CA THR A 10 14.54 -53.30 -17.32
C THR A 10 13.35 -52.35 -17.52
N PRO A 11 12.42 -52.58 -18.46
CA PRO A 11 11.24 -51.74 -18.65
C PRO A 11 10.11 -52.12 -17.67
N VAL A 12 9.44 -51.13 -17.07
CA VAL A 12 8.19 -51.34 -16.32
C VAL A 12 6.99 -51.09 -17.23
N GLU A 13 6.11 -52.08 -17.22
CA GLU A 13 4.90 -52.30 -17.99
C GLU A 13 3.77 -51.30 -17.63
N ALA A 14 3.02 -50.85 -18.63
CA ALA A 14 1.85 -49.96 -18.46
C ALA A 14 0.55 -50.76 -18.64
N PRO A 15 -0.46 -50.61 -17.75
CA PRO A 15 -1.81 -51.05 -18.07
C PRO A 15 -2.66 -49.94 -18.70
N SER A 16 -3.32 -50.30 -19.81
CA SER A 16 -4.32 -49.54 -20.58
C SER A 16 -5.76 -49.73 -20.02
N PRO A 17 -6.77 -48.96 -20.47
CA PRO A 17 -7.93 -48.56 -19.67
C PRO A 17 -9.19 -49.41 -19.88
N THR A 18 -10.08 -49.40 -18.88
CA THR A 18 -11.47 -49.88 -19.00
C THR A 18 -12.43 -48.99 -18.21
N GLY A 19 -13.34 -48.29 -18.90
CA GLY A 19 -14.66 -47.91 -18.37
C GLY A 19 -15.63 -49.12 -18.38
N PRO A 20 -16.91 -49.01 -17.96
CA PRO A 20 -17.82 -47.91 -18.30
C PRO A 20 -18.83 -47.42 -17.21
N GLU A 21 -19.41 -46.25 -17.52
CA GLU A 21 -20.77 -45.72 -17.31
C GLU A 21 -21.55 -45.68 -15.95
N SER A 22 -22.08 -44.47 -15.73
CA SER A 22 -23.48 -44.13 -15.36
C SER A 22 -23.74 -43.62 -13.94
N GLY A 23 -24.17 -42.34 -13.87
CA GLY A 23 -24.62 -41.66 -12.66
C GLY A 23 -25.03 -40.21 -12.92
N ARG A 24 -26.18 -40.03 -13.58
CA ARG A 24 -26.86 -38.77 -13.88
C ARG A 24 -27.31 -38.05 -12.59
N ASN A 25 -27.11 -36.72 -12.51
CA ASN A 25 -28.01 -35.68 -11.93
C ASN A 25 -27.23 -34.59 -11.17
N GLY A 26 -27.36 -33.32 -11.59
CA GLY A 26 -27.06 -32.19 -10.70
C GLY A 26 -26.63 -30.87 -11.32
N SER A 27 -27.59 -30.12 -11.89
CA SER A 27 -27.71 -28.65 -11.77
C SER A 27 -26.57 -27.73 -12.25
N THR A 28 -26.76 -27.22 -13.47
CA THR A 28 -26.31 -25.88 -13.89
C THR A 28 -26.87 -24.80 -12.96
N ALA A 29 -26.03 -24.05 -12.25
CA ALA A 29 -26.44 -22.83 -11.58
C ALA A 29 -25.48 -21.69 -11.93
N ALA A 30 -26.07 -20.71 -12.60
CA ALA A 30 -25.45 -19.56 -13.22
C ALA A 30 -24.84 -18.59 -12.20
N ARG A 31 -23.78 -17.93 -12.67
CA ARG A 31 -23.24 -16.67 -12.14
C ARG A 31 -24.37 -15.65 -12.00
N TRP A 32 -24.50 -15.07 -10.81
CA TRP A 32 -25.26 -13.83 -10.60
C TRP A 32 -24.34 -12.79 -9.98
N VAL A 33 -24.00 -11.80 -10.80
CA VAL A 33 -23.47 -10.50 -10.38
C VAL A 33 -24.68 -9.67 -9.98
N LEU A 34 -24.73 -9.19 -8.74
CA LEU A 34 -25.68 -8.16 -8.35
C LEU A 34 -24.91 -6.93 -7.86
N LEU A 35 -24.72 -6.00 -8.79
CA LEU A 35 -24.38 -4.62 -8.54
C LEU A 35 -25.62 -3.96 -7.92
N THR A 36 -25.54 -3.50 -6.67
CA THR A 36 -26.63 -2.73 -6.06
C THR A 36 -26.14 -1.32 -5.83
N VAL A 37 -26.43 -0.46 -6.80
CA VAL A 37 -26.28 1.00 -6.70
C VAL A 37 -27.56 1.52 -6.06
N VAL A 38 -27.48 2.09 -4.86
CA VAL A 38 -28.59 2.80 -4.22
C VAL A 38 -28.31 4.29 -4.24
N VAL A 39 -29.09 4.98 -5.08
CA VAL A 39 -29.17 6.43 -5.23
C VAL A 39 -29.87 7.02 -4.02
N VAL A 40 -29.22 7.92 -3.28
CA VAL A 40 -29.85 8.70 -2.21
C VAL A 40 -30.50 9.94 -2.83
N VAL A 41 -31.84 9.96 -2.79
CA VAL A 41 -32.69 11.06 -3.22
C VAL A 41 -32.74 12.13 -2.14
N ALA A 42 -32.43 13.37 -2.51
CA ALA A 42 -32.59 14.56 -1.69
C ALA A 42 -34.08 14.95 -1.60
N ILE A 43 -34.60 15.13 -0.38
CA ILE A 43 -35.90 15.75 -0.13
C ILE A 43 -35.65 17.11 0.53
N ALA A 44 -35.91 18.16 -0.26
CA ALA A 44 -36.04 19.52 0.22
C ALA A 44 -37.43 19.71 0.84
N VAL A 45 -37.49 20.20 2.08
CA VAL A 45 -38.72 20.75 2.66
C VAL A 45 -38.46 22.21 3.02
N THR A 46 -39.09 23.06 2.23
CA THR A 46 -39.15 24.52 2.37
C THR A 46 -40.25 24.87 3.36
N VAL A 47 -39.94 25.61 4.44
CA VAL A 47 -40.95 26.27 5.28
C VAL A 47 -40.72 27.78 5.25
N ALA A 48 -41.47 28.41 4.34
CA ALA A 48 -42.29 29.60 4.45
C ALA A 48 -41.86 30.83 5.29
N THR A 49 -41.97 31.98 4.58
CA THR A 49 -42.54 33.28 4.98
C THR A 49 -41.72 34.23 5.86
N GLY A 50 -41.49 35.42 5.30
CA GLY A 50 -40.61 36.44 5.84
C GLY A 50 -41.29 37.53 6.65
N ILE A 51 -40.45 38.39 7.24
CA ILE A 51 -40.78 39.73 7.70
C ILE A 51 -39.65 40.67 7.29
N ARG A 52 -40.06 41.78 6.67
CA ARG A 52 -39.28 42.94 6.25
C ARG A 52 -38.89 43.78 7.46
N SER A 53 -37.62 44.15 7.59
CA SER A 53 -37.19 45.41 8.22
C SER A 53 -35.75 45.69 7.84
N GLY A 54 -35.55 46.82 7.15
CA GLY A 54 -34.22 47.33 6.87
C GLY A 54 -33.59 47.94 8.12
N SER A 55 -32.26 47.93 8.16
CA SER A 55 -31.42 49.09 8.52
C SER A 55 -30.00 48.60 8.84
N SER A 56 -29.05 49.02 8.00
CA SER A 56 -27.73 49.51 8.39
C SER A 56 -26.89 48.70 9.39
N ARG A 57 -25.83 48.04 8.89
CA ARG A 57 -24.42 48.40 9.17
C ARG A 57 -23.41 47.38 8.59
N ASN A 58 -22.33 47.93 8.06
CA ASN A 58 -21.01 47.37 7.75
C ASN A 58 -20.76 45.88 8.02
N ARG A 59 -20.44 45.16 6.93
CA ARG A 59 -19.88 43.81 6.91
C ARG A 59 -18.33 43.92 6.91
N PRO A 60 -17.60 43.40 7.93
CA PRO A 60 -16.24 42.94 7.73
C PRO A 60 -16.32 41.43 7.52
N ASP A 61 -16.54 41.00 6.28
CA ASP A 61 -16.51 39.58 5.96
C ASP A 61 -15.12 39.21 5.47
N GLY A 62 -14.24 39.02 6.44
CA GLY A 62 -13.09 38.15 6.28
C GLY A 62 -13.55 36.71 6.45
N THR A 63 -14.32 36.19 5.49
CA THR A 63 -14.41 34.75 5.29
C THR A 63 -13.04 34.33 4.78
N VAL A 64 -12.19 33.89 5.70
CA VAL A 64 -11.04 33.06 5.34
C VAL A 64 -11.63 31.80 4.74
N GLU A 65 -11.64 31.71 3.42
CA GLU A 65 -11.70 30.42 2.74
C GLU A 65 -10.57 29.57 3.33
N VAL A 66 -10.92 28.64 4.22
CA VAL A 66 -10.03 27.55 4.58
C VAL A 66 -9.84 26.77 3.29
N PRO A 67 -8.64 26.74 2.68
CA PRO A 67 -8.46 25.95 1.50
C PRO A 67 -8.67 24.50 1.91
N SER A 68 -9.68 23.86 1.33
CA SER A 68 -9.84 22.41 1.33
C SER A 68 -8.70 21.78 0.54
N GLY A 69 -7.47 21.87 1.08
CA GLY A 69 -6.36 21.02 0.66
C GLY A 69 -6.68 19.56 0.98
N PRO A 70 -5.88 18.59 0.49
CA PRO A 70 -6.19 17.17 0.54
C PRO A 70 -6.11 16.62 1.97
N ALA A 71 -7.11 16.92 2.78
CA ALA A 71 -7.24 16.44 4.15
C ALA A 71 -7.30 14.90 4.20
N GLY A 72 -7.81 14.26 3.14
CA GLY A 72 -7.81 12.80 3.00
C GLY A 72 -6.40 12.19 2.94
N ILE A 73 -5.47 12.79 2.17
CA ILE A 73 -4.10 12.28 2.01
C ILE A 73 -3.28 12.50 3.30
N GLN A 74 -3.56 13.56 4.06
CA GLN A 74 -2.88 13.76 5.34
C GLN A 74 -3.50 12.91 6.46
N GLY A 75 -4.82 12.68 6.44
CA GLY A 75 -5.52 11.91 7.47
C GLY A 75 -5.12 10.43 7.51
N GLN A 76 -4.91 9.80 6.35
CA GLN A 76 -4.61 8.36 6.28
C GLN A 76 -3.32 7.94 7.00
N VAL A 77 -2.31 8.81 7.12
CA VAL A 77 -1.10 8.47 7.89
C VAL A 77 -1.39 8.22 9.37
N THR A 78 -2.44 8.85 9.91
CA THR A 78 -2.81 8.74 11.33
C THR A 78 -3.71 7.55 11.65
N THR A 79 -4.22 6.86 10.63
CA THR A 79 -5.21 5.78 10.79
C THR A 79 -4.81 4.48 10.10
N ALA A 80 -4.00 4.52 9.05
CA ALA A 80 -3.62 3.34 8.29
C ALA A 80 -2.58 2.48 9.02
N GLY A 81 -2.74 1.16 8.98
CA GLY A 81 -1.78 0.21 9.55
C GLY A 81 -1.62 0.26 11.07
N ARG A 82 -0.99 -0.77 11.63
CA ARG A 82 -0.72 -0.90 13.07
C ARG A 82 0.38 0.01 13.60
N PHE A 83 1.28 0.50 12.75
CA PHE A 83 2.41 1.33 13.19
C PHE A 83 2.37 2.73 12.57
N GLU A 84 2.76 3.73 13.36
CA GLU A 84 2.91 5.10 12.89
C GLU A 84 4.12 5.76 13.53
N VAL A 85 5.02 6.30 12.71
CA VAL A 85 6.27 6.93 13.16
C VAL A 85 6.57 8.21 12.41
N THR A 86 7.28 9.13 13.05
CA THR A 86 8.11 10.11 12.34
C THR A 86 9.54 9.60 12.33
N ALA A 87 10.13 9.47 11.15
CA ALA A 87 11.45 8.87 10.98
C ALA A 87 12.26 9.55 9.87
N LYS A 88 13.57 9.60 10.05
CA LYS A 88 14.53 10.16 9.09
C LYS A 88 15.06 9.07 8.17
N LEU A 89 14.97 9.27 6.87
CA LEU A 89 15.57 8.38 5.88
C LEU A 89 17.10 8.48 5.99
N ILE A 90 17.78 7.40 6.37
CA ILE A 90 19.22 7.42 6.62
C ILE A 90 19.99 7.49 5.30
N GLU A 91 19.68 6.59 4.38
CA GLU A 91 20.41 6.43 3.13
C GLU A 91 19.51 5.89 2.01
N LEU A 92 19.94 6.11 0.77
CA LEU A 92 19.41 5.42 -0.41
C LEU A 92 20.41 4.33 -0.81
N PRO A 93 20.14 3.05 -0.54
CA PRO A 93 21.09 1.97 -0.79
C PRO A 93 21.12 1.62 -2.28
N GLY A 94 21.82 2.44 -3.07
CA GLY A 94 21.92 2.31 -4.52
C GLY A 94 20.77 2.98 -5.29
N ALA A 95 20.76 2.76 -6.59
CA ALA A 95 19.76 3.32 -7.48
C ALA A 95 18.48 2.49 -7.50
N PHE A 96 17.34 3.16 -7.58
CA PHE A 96 16.07 2.53 -7.92
C PHE A 96 16.16 1.88 -9.31
N LEU A 97 15.41 0.80 -9.53
CA LEU A 97 15.21 0.24 -10.87
C LEU A 97 14.32 1.18 -11.70
N PRO A 98 14.50 1.27 -13.03
CA PRO A 98 13.69 2.11 -13.89
C PRO A 98 12.19 1.91 -13.67
N ASP A 99 11.42 2.98 -13.87
CA ASP A 99 9.96 2.93 -13.90
C ASP A 99 9.54 3.01 -15.38
N ASP A 100 9.77 1.91 -16.10
CA ASP A 100 9.48 1.75 -17.54
C ASP A 100 8.11 1.11 -17.80
N GLY A 101 7.32 0.89 -16.75
CA GLY A 101 6.01 0.26 -16.81
C GLY A 101 6.04 -1.26 -17.04
N LEU A 102 7.23 -1.89 -17.09
CA LEU A 102 7.34 -3.33 -17.33
C LEU A 102 7.17 -4.14 -16.04
N TYR A 103 7.61 -3.61 -14.90
CA TYR A 103 7.58 -4.33 -13.62
C TYR A 103 7.30 -3.42 -12.43
N ASN A 104 6.41 -3.88 -11.58
CA ASN A 104 6.22 -3.32 -10.24
C ASN A 104 7.15 -4.03 -9.25
N TYR A 105 7.75 -3.28 -8.32
CA TYR A 105 8.63 -3.83 -7.29
C TYR A 105 8.54 -3.03 -5.99
N ALA A 106 8.88 -3.67 -4.88
CA ALA A 106 9.12 -2.99 -3.62
C ALA A 106 10.62 -2.78 -3.38
N PHE A 107 10.98 -1.69 -2.71
CA PHE A 107 12.36 -1.37 -2.39
C PHE A 107 12.50 -1.03 -0.91
N VAL A 108 13.47 -1.65 -0.24
CA VAL A 108 13.67 -1.46 1.20
C VAL A 108 14.51 -0.21 1.46
N LEU A 109 13.95 0.71 2.23
CA LEU A 109 14.60 1.91 2.73
C LEU A 109 14.84 1.81 4.25
N LYS A 110 15.92 2.42 4.72
CA LYS A 110 16.35 2.35 6.11
C LYS A 110 16.16 3.70 6.80
N TYR A 111 15.51 3.68 7.95
CA TYR A 111 15.13 4.88 8.68
C TYR A 111 15.63 4.84 10.12
N GLU A 112 15.93 6.02 10.65
CA GLU A 112 16.07 6.29 12.08
C GLU A 112 14.74 6.83 12.61
N VAL A 113 14.15 6.17 13.61
CA VAL A 113 12.88 6.59 14.22
C VAL A 113 13.15 7.74 15.17
N LEU A 114 12.50 8.88 14.91
CA LEU A 114 12.57 10.08 15.75
C LEU A 114 11.43 10.12 16.76
N HIS A 115 10.25 9.64 16.37
CA HIS A 115 9.07 9.61 17.21
C HIS A 115 8.13 8.46 16.82
N VAL A 116 7.51 7.82 17.81
CA VAL A 116 6.50 6.78 17.64
C VAL A 116 5.14 7.35 18.03
N HIS A 117 4.20 7.41 17.09
CA HIS A 117 2.81 7.85 17.32
C HIS A 117 1.90 6.66 17.65
N ARG A 118 2.11 5.51 16.99
CA ARG A 118 1.35 4.26 17.18
C ARG A 118 2.29 3.06 17.04
N GLY A 119 2.08 2.03 17.87
CA GLY A 119 2.88 0.79 17.88
C GLY A 119 3.76 0.58 19.12
N GLY A 120 3.95 1.62 19.93
CA GLY A 120 4.63 1.54 21.23
C GLY A 120 6.07 1.05 21.14
N ASP A 121 6.53 0.37 22.19
CA ASP A 121 7.91 -0.10 22.35
C ASP A 121 8.33 -1.20 21.36
N HIS A 122 7.39 -1.71 20.56
CA HIS A 122 7.67 -2.69 19.51
C HIS A 122 8.37 -2.08 18.27
N VAL A 123 8.42 -0.75 18.18
CA VAL A 123 9.11 -0.05 17.10
C VAL A 123 10.57 0.17 17.49
N GLY A 124 11.48 -0.44 16.73
CA GLY A 124 12.92 -0.27 16.92
C GLY A 124 13.41 1.15 16.57
N LYS A 125 14.55 1.55 17.12
CA LYS A 125 15.20 2.85 16.79
C LYS A 125 15.60 2.95 15.31
N VAL A 126 15.97 1.82 14.71
CA VAL A 126 16.24 1.70 13.28
C VAL A 126 15.24 0.73 12.70
N ILE A 127 14.58 1.14 11.63
CA ILE A 127 13.57 0.33 10.94
C ILE A 127 13.90 0.24 9.45
N HIS A 128 13.43 -0.85 8.84
CA HIS A 128 13.52 -1.06 7.41
C HIS A 128 12.10 -1.12 6.86
N VAL A 129 11.85 -0.38 5.79
CA VAL A 129 10.50 -0.17 5.28
C VAL A 129 10.51 -0.43 3.78
N ALA A 130 9.73 -1.42 3.35
CA ALA A 130 9.49 -1.74 1.95
C ALA A 130 8.49 -0.72 1.37
N HIS A 131 8.92 0.00 0.34
CA HIS A 131 8.09 0.94 -0.41
C HIS A 131 7.81 0.41 -1.81
N TYR A 132 6.53 0.29 -2.16
CA TYR A 132 6.10 -0.05 -3.51
C TYR A 132 6.44 1.04 -4.53
N ASN A 133 7.01 0.66 -5.67
CA ASN A 133 7.34 1.55 -6.80
C ASN A 133 7.98 2.87 -6.35
N PRO A 134 9.17 2.86 -5.71
CA PRO A 134 9.72 4.01 -4.98
C PRO A 134 10.00 5.25 -5.84
N ARG A 135 10.02 5.12 -7.17
CA ARG A 135 10.12 6.25 -8.10
C ARG A 135 8.83 7.05 -8.25
N LYS A 136 7.66 6.43 -8.05
CA LYS A 136 6.37 7.11 -8.16
C LYS A 136 6.19 8.08 -6.98
N ALA A 137 5.66 9.27 -7.23
CA ALA A 137 5.20 10.12 -6.13
C ALA A 137 4.15 9.37 -5.30
N ARG A 138 4.19 9.52 -3.98
CA ARG A 138 3.23 8.84 -3.09
C ARG A 138 1.78 9.25 -3.34
N SER A 139 1.54 10.41 -3.93
CA SER A 139 0.20 10.83 -4.37
C SER A 139 -0.35 10.01 -5.55
N LYS A 140 0.47 9.18 -6.21
CA LYS A 140 0.14 8.40 -7.41
C LYS A 140 0.61 6.94 -7.33
N VAL A 141 0.98 6.46 -6.15
CA VAL A 141 1.55 5.11 -6.01
C VAL A 141 0.49 4.02 -6.01
N GLY A 142 -0.69 4.30 -5.47
CA GLY A 142 -1.80 3.34 -5.46
C GLY A 142 -2.21 2.96 -6.88
N ASP A 143 -2.47 1.68 -7.09
CA ASP A 143 -2.87 1.10 -8.36
C ASP A 143 -3.97 0.03 -8.17
N GLU A 144 -4.29 -0.71 -9.22
CA GLU A 144 -5.33 -1.75 -9.18
C GLU A 144 -5.01 -2.91 -8.23
N PHE A 145 -3.72 -3.13 -7.90
CA PHE A 145 -3.28 -4.20 -7.02
C PHE A 145 -3.14 -3.72 -5.57
N TYR A 146 -2.70 -2.48 -5.39
CA TYR A 146 -2.47 -1.88 -4.08
C TYR A 146 -3.11 -0.49 -4.00
N PRO A 147 -4.45 -0.41 -3.99
CA PRO A 147 -5.18 0.88 -4.07
C PRO A 147 -5.02 1.72 -2.80
N ASP A 148 -4.73 1.07 -1.66
CA ASP A 148 -4.67 1.71 -0.35
C ASP A 148 -3.28 2.28 0.00
N LEU A 149 -2.40 2.43 -0.99
CA LEU A 149 -1.08 3.04 -0.81
C LEU A 149 -1.09 4.53 -1.18
N GLY A 150 -0.36 5.34 -0.41
CA GLY A 150 -0.31 6.76 -0.72
C GLY A 150 0.61 7.64 0.12
N GLY A 151 0.36 8.95 0.03
CA GLY A 151 1.03 9.98 0.82
C GLY A 151 1.49 11.20 0.04
N THR A 152 2.33 12.01 0.67
CA THR A 152 2.78 13.32 0.14
C THR A 152 4.27 13.40 -0.19
N VAL A 153 5.02 12.30 -0.06
CA VAL A 153 6.42 12.27 -0.51
C VAL A 153 6.47 12.22 -2.04
N ASP A 154 7.04 13.24 -2.66
CA ASP A 154 7.20 13.29 -4.12
C ASP A 154 8.38 12.42 -4.61
N ARG A 155 9.44 12.34 -3.80
CA ARG A 155 10.63 11.53 -4.04
C ARG A 155 11.36 11.26 -2.73
N PHE A 156 12.02 10.12 -2.63
CA PHE A 156 12.85 9.77 -1.48
C PHE A 156 14.26 10.35 -1.61
N ARG A 157 14.80 10.91 -0.51
CA ARG A 157 16.20 11.34 -0.41
C ARG A 157 16.75 11.07 0.98
N ALA A 158 18.01 10.68 1.04
CA ALA A 158 18.73 10.57 2.31
C ALA A 158 18.65 11.92 3.07
N GLY A 159 18.36 11.84 4.36
CA GLY A 159 18.17 12.97 5.26
C GLY A 159 16.74 13.49 5.36
N ASP A 160 15.84 13.15 4.43
CA ASP A 160 14.44 13.60 4.50
C ASP A 160 13.72 12.93 5.68
N VAL A 161 12.82 13.68 6.32
CA VAL A 161 12.00 13.19 7.43
C VAL A 161 10.59 12.90 6.94
N HIS A 162 10.10 11.69 7.21
CA HIS A 162 8.80 11.23 6.81
C HIS A 162 7.95 10.86 8.02
N ARG A 163 6.64 11.12 7.94
CA ARG A 163 5.64 10.48 8.79
C ARG A 163 5.12 9.26 8.04
N LEU A 164 5.30 8.09 8.62
CA LEU A 164 5.03 6.80 8.00
C LEU A 164 3.91 6.08 8.74
N ALA A 165 3.00 5.49 7.98
CA ALA A 165 2.02 4.52 8.43
C ALA A 165 2.37 3.16 7.83
N MET A 166 2.48 2.12 8.65
CA MET A 166 3.13 0.87 8.25
C MET A 166 2.47 -0.37 8.85
N GLU A 167 2.76 -1.52 8.23
CA GLU A 167 2.37 -2.85 8.70
C GLU A 167 3.55 -3.84 8.78
N GLU A 168 3.33 -4.98 9.44
CA GLU A 168 4.30 -6.07 9.62
C GLU A 168 3.57 -7.44 9.77
N PRO A 169 4.06 -8.54 9.18
CA PRO A 169 5.25 -8.63 8.34
C PRO A 169 4.93 -8.16 6.91
N TRP A 170 5.94 -7.66 6.21
CA TRP A 170 5.74 -7.04 4.88
C TRP A 170 5.19 -8.01 3.83
N ASP A 171 5.49 -9.30 3.96
CA ASP A 171 5.17 -10.37 3.01
C ASP A 171 3.70 -10.83 3.07
N GLU A 172 2.98 -10.47 4.12
CA GLU A 172 1.51 -10.59 4.18
C GLU A 172 0.80 -9.50 3.36
N HIS A 173 1.50 -8.42 3.02
CA HIS A 173 0.93 -7.25 2.34
C HIS A 173 1.43 -7.04 0.91
N TYR A 174 2.47 -7.74 0.48
CA TYR A 174 3.05 -7.59 -0.85
C TYR A 174 3.56 -8.91 -1.39
N ILE A 175 3.02 -9.31 -2.54
CA ILE A 175 3.48 -10.46 -3.31
C ILE A 175 4.11 -9.93 -4.60
N GLY A 176 5.43 -9.92 -4.65
CA GLY A 176 6.18 -9.48 -5.82
C GLY A 176 7.67 -9.28 -5.56
N PRO A 177 8.42 -8.78 -6.55
CA PRO A 177 9.86 -8.55 -6.42
C PRO A 177 10.18 -7.55 -5.31
N LEU A 178 11.04 -7.95 -4.37
CA LEU A 178 11.57 -7.09 -3.33
C LEU A 178 13.06 -6.84 -3.55
N VAL A 179 13.45 -5.56 -3.65
CA VAL A 179 14.84 -5.15 -3.67
C VAL A 179 15.26 -4.79 -2.25
N ASP A 180 15.94 -5.74 -1.61
CA ASP A 180 16.42 -5.62 -0.24
C ASP A 180 17.95 -5.63 -0.18
N ARG A 181 18.54 -4.44 -0.08
CA ARG A 181 19.99 -4.26 0.06
C ARG A 181 20.49 -4.47 1.49
N TYR A 182 19.60 -4.76 2.43
CA TYR A 182 19.91 -5.00 3.84
C TYR A 182 19.65 -6.44 4.24
N HIS A 183 19.59 -7.39 3.29
CA HIS A 183 19.24 -8.79 3.53
C HIS A 183 20.20 -9.49 4.52
N GLU A 184 21.45 -9.04 4.63
CA GLU A 184 22.44 -9.56 5.58
C GLU A 184 22.29 -8.98 7.01
N THR A 185 21.39 -8.01 7.22
CA THR A 185 21.20 -7.39 8.54
C THR A 185 20.48 -8.35 9.49
N THR A 186 21.21 -8.90 10.47
CA THR A 186 20.67 -9.76 11.53
C THR A 186 19.60 -9.05 12.36
N GLY A 187 18.50 -9.76 12.66
CA GLY A 187 17.41 -9.24 13.51
C GLY A 187 16.61 -8.11 12.86
N LYS A 188 16.75 -7.89 11.55
CA LYS A 188 16.02 -6.87 10.81
C LYS A 188 14.52 -7.15 10.84
N ARG A 189 13.77 -6.18 11.39
CA ARG A 189 12.33 -6.07 11.18
C ARG A 189 12.06 -5.27 9.91
N LEU A 190 11.25 -5.84 9.02
CA LEU A 190 10.90 -5.25 7.73
C LEU A 190 9.40 -4.97 7.69
N TYR A 191 9.08 -3.69 7.59
CA TYR A 191 7.71 -3.17 7.54
C TYR A 191 7.27 -2.93 6.10
N TRP A 192 5.95 -2.97 5.87
CA TRP A 192 5.32 -2.52 4.63
C TRP A 192 4.83 -1.07 4.78
N ALA A 193 5.22 -0.18 3.87
CA ALA A 193 4.72 1.19 3.87
C ALA A 193 3.32 1.26 3.26
N ILE A 194 2.35 1.72 4.05
CA ILE A 194 0.99 2.02 3.55
C ILE A 194 0.89 3.49 3.17
N TRP A 195 1.33 4.38 4.06
CA TRP A 195 1.28 5.82 3.84
C TRP A 195 2.61 6.48 4.16
N SER A 196 3.04 7.45 3.34
CA SER A 196 4.31 8.15 3.53
C SER A 196 4.18 9.64 3.23
N ASN A 197 4.15 10.45 4.29
CA ASN A 197 4.01 11.90 4.20
C ASN A 197 5.33 12.59 4.51
N SER A 198 5.61 13.69 3.80
CA SER A 198 6.72 14.57 4.15
C SER A 198 6.42 15.24 5.49
N ALA A 199 7.34 15.17 6.46
CA ALA A 199 7.16 15.78 7.79
C ALA A 199 7.68 17.23 7.88
N GLY A 200 8.16 17.79 6.75
CA GLY A 200 8.90 19.06 6.73
C GLY A 200 10.38 18.86 7.09
N LYS A 201 11.20 19.89 6.88
CA LYS A 201 12.60 19.89 7.32
C LYS A 201 12.64 20.38 8.77
N GLU A 202 13.37 19.71 9.66
CA GLU A 202 13.91 20.40 10.84
C GLU A 202 14.76 21.56 10.33
N ARG A 203 14.42 22.78 10.76
CA ARG A 203 15.23 23.98 10.51
C ARG A 203 16.34 24.06 11.54
#